data_AF-D2K880-F1
#
_entry.id   AF-D2K880-F1
#
_cell.length_a   1.000
_cell.length_b   1.000
_cell.length_c   1.000
_cell.angle_alpha   90.00
_cell.angle_beta   90.00
_cell.angle_gamma   90.00
#
_symmetry.space_group_name_H-M   'P 1'
#
loop_
_entity.id
_entity.type
_entity.pdbx_description
1 polymer ?
#
loop_
_entity_poly.entity_id
_entity_poly.type
_entity_poly.pdbx_seq_one_letter_code
_entity_poly.pdbx_strand_id
1 'polypeptide(L)' 'LTEDEVERVITIMQNPRQYKIPDWFLNRQKDVKDGKYSQVLANGL' A
#
# COMPACT_ATOMS: atom_id res chain seq x y z
N LEU A 1 4.95 -16.97 10.94
CA LEU A 1 4.75 -15.54 11.18
C LEU A 1 4.42 -15.37 12.64
N THR A 2 5.25 -14.62 13.35
CA THR A 2 4.88 -14.08 14.67
C THR A 2 3.87 -12.95 14.49
N GLU A 3 3.08 -12.67 15.53
CA GLU A 3 2.09 -11.57 15.52
C GLU A 3 2.74 -10.23 15.13
N ASP A 4 3.95 -9.98 15.66
CA ASP A 4 4.74 -8.78 15.36
C ASP A 4 5.11 -8.66 13.87
N GLU A 5 5.43 -9.77 13.21
CA GLU A 5 5.71 -9.78 11.77
C GLU A 5 4.45 -9.48 10.95
N VAL A 6 3.28 -9.96 11.40
CA VAL A 6 1.99 -9.69 10.75
C VAL A 6 1.67 -8.20 10.86
N GLU A 7 1.74 -7.62 12.05
CA GLU A 7 1.45 -6.20 12.26
C GLU A 7 2.39 -5.29 11.46
N ARG A 8 3.68 -5.67 11.39
CA ARG A 8 4.65 -4.94 10.58
C ARG A 8 4.30 -4.98 9.09
N VAL A 9 3.88 -6.14 8.57
CA VAL A 9 3.46 -6.26 7.16
C VAL A 9 2.20 -5.44 6.91
N ILE A 10 1.21 -5.47 7.81
CA ILE A 10 -0.01 -4.66 7.68
C ILE A 10 0.33 -3.17 7.64
N THR A 11 1.23 -2.71 8.51
CA THR A 11 1.65 -1.31 8.55
C THR A 11 2.35 -0.87 7.26
N ILE A 12 3.22 -1.72 6.70
CA ILE A 12 3.89 -1.48 5.42
C ILE A 12 2.87 -1.43 4.28
N MET A 13 1.90 -2.33 4.27
CA MET A 13 0.85 -2.40 3.25
C MET A 13 -0.09 -1.19 3.27
N GLN A 14 -0.36 -0.61 4.44
CA GLN A 14 -1.17 0.60 4.58
C GLN A 14 -0.43 1.86 4.10
N ASN A 15 0.89 1.94 4.33
CA ASN A 15 1.68 3.14 4.03
C ASN A 15 2.97 2.81 3.22
N PRO A 16 2.86 2.23 2.02
CA PRO A 16 4.02 1.70 1.29
C PRO A 16 5.07 2.77 0.95
N ARG A 17 4.64 4.01 0.70
CA ARG A 17 5.53 5.13 0.35
C ARG A 17 6.46 5.53 1.51
N GLN A 18 6.04 5.35 2.77
CA GLN A 18 6.88 5.64 3.93
C GLN A 18 8.05 4.64 4.07
N TYR A 19 7.88 3.44 3.51
CA TYR A 19 8.90 2.38 3.52
C TYR A 19 9.71 2.31 2.23
N LYS A 20 9.75 3.41 1.46
CA LYS A 20 10.52 3.55 0.20
C LYS A 20 10.09 2.56 -0.90
N ILE A 21 8.85 2.09 -0.89
CA ILE A 21 8.30 1.29 -1.98
C ILE A 21 8.00 2.23 -3.17
N PRO A 22 8.53 1.95 -4.38
CA PRO A 22 8.30 2.80 -5.54
C PRO A 22 6.85 2.86 -5.98
N ASP A 23 6.42 4.02 -6.52
CA ASP A 23 5.04 4.24 -6.96
C ASP A 23 4.61 3.30 -8.11
N TRP A 24 5.55 2.81 -8.94
CA TRP A 24 5.27 1.83 -10.00
C TRP A 24 4.87 0.44 -9.47
N PHE A 25 5.18 0.15 -8.20
CA PHE A 25 4.81 -1.10 -7.52
C PHE A 25 3.40 -1.04 -6.94
N LEU A 26 2.79 0.15 -6.88
CA LEU A 26 1.44 0.34 -6.34
C LEU A 26 0.39 -0.14 -7.34
N ASN A 27 -0.65 -0.80 -6.85
CA ASN A 27 -1.71 -1.35 -7.69
C ASN A 27 -2.67 -0.29 -8.26
N ARG A 28 -2.79 0.88 -7.63
CA ARG A 28 -3.56 2.00 -8.14
C ARG A 28 -2.65 3.19 -8.43
N GLN A 29 -2.36 3.38 -9.71
CA GLN A 29 -1.51 4.46 -10.20
C GLN A 29 -2.37 5.52 -10.86
N LYS A 30 -2.13 6.80 -10.51
CA LYS A 30 -2.81 7.96 -11.10
C LYS A 30 -4.33 7.78 -11.13
N ASP A 31 -4.94 7.61 -9.96
CA ASP A 31 -6.40 7.50 -9.85
C ASP A 31 -7.08 8.67 -10.58
N VAL A 32 -8.12 8.38 -11.38
CA VAL A 32 -8.80 9.35 -12.23
C VAL A 32 -9.50 10.46 -11.41
N LYS A 33 -9.85 10.19 -10.16
CA LYS A 33 -10.56 11.13 -9.28
C LYS A 33 -9.63 12.11 -8.57
N ASP A 34 -8.49 11.66 -8.07
CA ASP A 34 -7.60 12.47 -7.23
C ASP A 34 -6.14 12.53 -7.71
N GLY A 35 -5.79 11.80 -8.77
CA GLY A 35 -4.44 11.77 -9.35
C GLY A 35 -3.39 11.07 -8.49
N LYS A 36 -3.79 10.44 -7.37
CA LYS A 36 -2.85 9.87 -6.41
C LYS A 36 -2.45 8.45 -6.78
N TYR A 37 -1.33 8.04 -6.19
CA TYR A 37 -0.83 6.67 -6.22
C TYR A 37 -1.09 6.03 -4.86
N SER A 38 -1.78 4.90 -4.84
CA SER A 38 -2.19 4.22 -3.62
C SER A 38 -2.10 2.70 -3.76
N GLN A 39 -1.87 2.04 -2.63
CA GLN A 39 -2.05 0.60 -2.52
C GLN A 39 -3.44 0.32 -1.97
N VAL A 40 -4.29 -0.28 -2.79
CA VAL A 40 -5.63 -0.73 -2.40
C VAL A 40 -5.50 -2.09 -1.73
N LEU A 41 -6.01 -2.22 -0.50
CA LEU A 41 -5.98 -3.45 0.28
C LEU A 41 -7.33 -4.18 0.23
N ALA A 42 -7.27 -5.50 0.07
CA ALA A 42 -8.39 -6.45 0.20
C ALA A 42 -9.69 -6.06 -0.54
N ASN A 43 -10.72 -5.63 0.18
CA ASN A 43 -12.10 -5.46 -0.32
C ASN A 43 -12.35 -4.16 -1.10
N GLY A 44 -11.33 -3.36 -1.37
CA GLY A 44 -11.46 -2.04 -2.04
C GLY A 44 -11.18 -2.01 -3.54
N LEU A 45 -11.02 -3.19 -4.16
CA LEU A 45 -10.74 -3.35 -5.58
C LEU A 45 -12.00 -3.14 -6.43
#